data_AF-A0A9N9L043-F1
#
_entry.id   AF-A0A9N9L043-F1
#
_cell.length_a   1.000
_cell.length_b   1.000
_cell.length_c   1.000
_cell.angle_alpha   90.00
_cell.angle_beta   90.00
_cell.angle_gamma   90.00
#
_symmetry.space_group_name_H-M   'P 1'
#
loop_
_entity.id
_entity.type
_entity.pdbx_description
1 polymer ?
#
loop_
_entity_poly.entity_id
_entity_poly.type
_entity_poly.pdbx_seq_one_letter_code
_entity_poly.pdbx_strand_id
1 'polypeptide(L)'
;MAQPPSQTGPPDSELATLGKRQQELAEMQYHRLLAAVQHKYRIDNHPSGPHHLHKVSFEAYTDRSLEPTEAAVDPRDNLPEYIQGLHKMFRSNPKTLEGDILYSIVEPQCWPFIEYYHSPAKTTGRDDWDSMFATLRTTPRRSVVPCMFVSTPLGCHISDCPFYHPPPSDIAASRSSLLEARRIYLMTPTQRNRYTYARNHLTGDSGNRESLMAEADTLAAICDNGLCAKKARPDGGNLLICSGCGWARYCSVDCQKRCRKRHKMICIQVDLLIEDDDMWTMEGHLKGLPSLRSELDQGLFGTRA
;
A
#
# COMPACT_ATOMS: atom_id res chain seq x y z
N MET A 1 7.30 -31.03 -6.80
CA MET A 1 6.94 -30.25 -8.00
C MET A 1 8.23 -29.78 -8.63
N ALA A 2 8.46 -30.08 -9.92
CA ALA A 2 9.67 -29.63 -10.61
C ALA A 2 9.63 -28.10 -10.74
N GLN A 3 10.75 -27.42 -10.47
CA GLN A 3 10.88 -26.01 -10.83
C GLN A 3 10.61 -25.89 -12.34
N PRO A 4 9.83 -24.89 -12.79
CA PRO A 4 9.69 -24.63 -14.22
C PRO A 4 11.09 -24.48 -14.83
N PRO A 5 11.36 -25.07 -16.01
CA PRO A 5 12.69 -25.02 -16.62
C PRO A 5 13.13 -23.57 -16.74
N SER A 6 14.35 -23.27 -16.27
CA SER A 6 14.94 -21.93 -16.36
C SER A 6 14.99 -21.54 -17.84
N GLN A 7 14.11 -20.64 -18.26
CA GLN A 7 14.12 -20.10 -19.62
C GLN A 7 15.24 -19.06 -19.71
N THR A 8 16.49 -19.52 -19.70
CA THR A 8 17.61 -18.66 -20.07
C THR A 8 17.55 -18.49 -21.58
N GLY A 9 16.96 -17.37 -22.02
CA GLY A 9 17.08 -16.94 -23.42
C GLY A 9 18.55 -16.77 -23.81
N PRO A 10 18.86 -16.63 -25.11
CA PRO A 10 20.22 -16.33 -25.54
C PRO A 10 20.76 -15.08 -24.82
N PRO A 11 22.09 -14.98 -24.60
CA PRO A 11 22.71 -13.95 -23.76
C PRO A 11 22.38 -12.50 -24.20
N ASP A 12 22.05 -12.29 -25.48
CA ASP A 12 21.67 -10.99 -26.02
C ASP A 12 20.15 -10.75 -26.11
N SER A 13 19.34 -11.60 -25.45
CA SER A 13 17.89 -11.42 -25.42
C SER A 13 17.47 -10.25 -24.50
N GLU A 14 16.31 -9.66 -24.79
CA GLU A 14 15.68 -8.66 -23.91
C GLU A 14 15.46 -9.22 -22.50
N LEU A 15 15.15 -10.51 -22.38
CA LEU A 15 15.00 -11.22 -21.10
C LEU A 15 16.31 -11.30 -20.31
N ALA A 16 17.44 -11.58 -20.98
CA ALA A 16 18.75 -11.58 -20.32
C ALA A 16 19.11 -10.17 -19.81
N THR A 17 18.80 -9.14 -20.61
CA THR A 17 18.98 -7.73 -20.21
C THR A 17 18.11 -7.37 -19.00
N LEU A 18 16.84 -7.81 -18.98
CA LEU A 18 15.93 -7.62 -17.86
C LEU A 18 16.43 -8.33 -16.60
N GLY A 19 16.84 -9.60 -16.71
CA GLY A 19 17.39 -10.38 -15.60
C GLY A 19 18.62 -9.72 -14.97
N LYS A 20 19.52 -9.17 -15.79
CA LYS A 20 20.68 -8.41 -15.31
C LYS A 20 20.27 -7.16 -14.53
N ARG A 21 19.31 -6.38 -15.03
CA ARG A 21 18.79 -5.19 -14.32
C ARG A 21 18.12 -5.55 -13.00
N GLN A 22 17.34 -6.63 -12.99
CA GLN A 22 16.73 -7.16 -11.76
C GLN A 22 17.82 -7.55 -10.75
N GLN A 23 18.86 -8.27 -11.18
CA GLN A 23 19.97 -8.65 -10.32
C GLN A 23 20.69 -7.44 -9.72
N GLU A 24 21.05 -6.46 -10.55
CA GLU A 24 21.72 -5.23 -10.09
C GLU A 24 20.88 -4.47 -9.06
N LEU A 25 19.57 -4.34 -9.30
CA LEU A 25 18.65 -3.68 -8.39
C LEU A 25 18.49 -4.45 -7.07
N ALA A 26 18.21 -5.75 -7.11
CA ALA A 26 18.05 -6.56 -5.90
C ALA A 26 19.31 -6.60 -5.05
N GLU A 27 20.49 -6.66 -5.68
CA GLU A 27 21.76 -6.56 -4.97
C GLU A 27 21.92 -5.20 -4.28
N MET A 28 21.59 -4.10 -4.95
CA MET A 28 21.66 -2.77 -4.34
C MET A 28 20.71 -2.64 -3.13
N GLN A 29 19.49 -3.16 -3.23
CA GLN A 29 18.55 -3.15 -2.11
C GLN A 29 18.98 -4.07 -0.97
N TYR A 30 19.55 -5.23 -1.29
CA TYR A 30 20.11 -6.13 -0.29
C TYR A 30 21.22 -5.46 0.54
N HIS A 31 22.12 -4.72 -0.11
CA HIS A 31 23.15 -3.98 0.61
C HIS A 31 22.60 -2.83 1.45
N ARG A 32 21.54 -2.12 1.00
CA ARG A 32 20.82 -1.15 1.86
C ARG A 32 20.20 -1.83 3.08
N LEU A 33 19.58 -3.00 2.88
CA LEU A 33 19.01 -3.78 3.98
C LEU A 33 20.09 -4.24 4.96
N LEU A 34 21.25 -4.70 4.49
CA LEU A 34 22.37 -5.05 5.37
C LEU A 34 22.87 -3.83 6.14
N ALA A 35 23.04 -2.68 5.49
CA ALA A 35 23.45 -1.45 6.16
C ALA A 35 22.44 -1.06 7.25
N ALA A 36 21.13 -1.14 6.94
CA ALA A 36 20.04 -0.89 7.89
C ALA A 36 20.09 -1.87 9.07
N VAL A 37 20.09 -3.18 8.84
CA VAL A 37 20.09 -4.22 9.89
C VAL A 37 21.35 -4.18 10.76
N GLN A 38 22.50 -3.79 10.21
CA GLN A 38 23.75 -3.64 10.94
C GLN A 38 23.90 -2.28 11.63
N HIS A 39 22.91 -1.38 11.50
CA HIS A 39 22.98 -0.01 12.02
C HIS A 39 24.18 0.78 11.45
N LYS A 40 24.51 0.55 10.18
CA LYS A 40 25.57 1.26 9.45
C LYS A 40 24.99 2.35 8.55
N TYR A 41 24.13 3.18 9.13
CA TYR A 41 23.53 4.34 8.49
C TYR A 41 23.43 5.50 9.47
N ARG A 42 23.20 6.71 8.95
CA ARG A 42 22.93 7.92 9.72
C ARG A 42 21.73 8.62 9.10
N ILE A 43 20.76 8.99 9.92
CA ILE A 43 19.67 9.86 9.49
C ILE A 43 20.07 11.30 9.78
N ASP A 44 20.28 12.08 8.74
CA ASP A 44 20.63 13.49 8.85
C ASP A 44 19.36 14.29 9.22
N ASN A 45 19.46 15.14 10.24
CA ASN A 45 18.38 16.05 10.61
C ASN A 45 18.19 17.08 9.50
N HIS A 46 17.15 16.93 8.70
CA HIS A 46 16.80 17.94 7.72
C HIS A 46 15.91 19.03 8.38
N PRO A 47 16.22 20.32 8.21
CA PRO A 47 15.32 21.38 8.64
C PRO A 47 13.98 21.27 7.89
N SER A 48 12.91 21.16 8.66
CA SER A 48 11.51 21.52 8.38
C SER A 48 11.07 21.53 6.91
N GLY A 49 11.10 20.38 6.22
CA GLY A 49 10.43 20.20 4.93
C GLY A 49 8.94 19.84 5.11
N PRO A 50 8.06 20.15 4.13
CA PRO A 50 6.62 19.89 4.20
C PRO A 50 6.22 18.40 4.30
N HIS A 51 7.20 17.49 4.25
CA HIS A 51 6.99 16.04 4.26
C HIS A 51 7.77 15.30 5.35
N HIS A 52 8.50 16.00 6.24
CA HIS A 52 9.33 15.38 7.29
C HIS A 52 10.23 14.24 6.76
N LEU A 53 10.77 14.42 5.54
CA LEU A 53 11.70 13.47 4.94
C LEU A 53 13.12 13.82 5.35
N HIS A 54 13.81 12.84 5.89
CA HIS A 54 15.19 12.93 6.33
C HIS A 54 16.09 12.18 5.37
N LYS A 55 17.29 12.69 5.14
CA LYS A 55 18.27 11.99 4.31
C LYS A 55 18.92 10.87 5.13
N VAL A 56 18.97 9.67 4.56
CA VAL A 56 19.70 8.54 5.10
C VAL A 56 21.03 8.43 4.38
N SER A 57 22.12 8.61 5.13
CA SER A 57 23.48 8.39 4.66
C SER A 57 23.97 6.99 5.05
N PHE A 58 24.68 6.33 4.13
CA PHE A 58 25.27 5.01 4.32
C PHE A 58 26.80 5.06 4.40
N GLU A 59 27.39 6.20 4.77
CA GLU A 59 28.85 6.40 4.86
C GLU A 59 29.57 5.33 5.71
N ALA A 60 28.92 4.82 6.76
CA ALA A 60 29.48 3.79 7.64
C ALA A 60 29.46 2.38 7.03
N TYR A 61 28.77 2.18 5.91
CA TYR A 61 28.66 0.90 5.22
C TYR A 61 29.71 0.79 4.10
N THR A 62 30.68 -0.12 4.27
CA THR A 62 31.86 -0.21 3.38
C THR A 62 31.82 -1.37 2.38
N ASP A 63 30.94 -2.36 2.57
CA ASP A 63 30.90 -3.54 1.69
C ASP A 63 30.47 -3.18 0.26
N ARG A 64 29.71 -2.08 0.10
CA ARG A 64 29.30 -1.52 -1.19
C ARG A 64 29.00 -0.03 -1.05
N SER A 65 29.38 0.78 -2.05
CA SER A 65 28.96 2.17 -2.11
C SER A 65 27.46 2.26 -2.36
N LEU A 66 26.75 2.98 -1.50
CA LEU A 66 25.30 3.15 -1.55
C LEU A 66 24.95 4.63 -1.69
N GLU A 67 24.07 4.93 -2.64
CA GLU A 67 23.48 6.26 -2.73
C GLU A 67 22.57 6.53 -1.53
N PRO A 68 22.58 7.77 -0.99
CA PRO A 68 21.65 8.17 0.05
C PRO A 68 20.19 7.94 -0.36
N THR A 69 19.34 7.67 0.62
CA THR A 69 17.88 7.57 0.43
C THR A 69 17.14 8.51 1.38
N GLU A 70 15.82 8.45 1.38
CA GLU A 70 14.96 9.26 2.23
C GLU A 70 14.26 8.39 3.28
N ALA A 71 14.04 8.94 4.47
CA ALA A 71 13.32 8.32 5.57
C ALA A 71 12.21 9.25 6.05
N ALA A 72 11.00 8.73 6.18
CA ALA A 72 9.94 9.40 6.90
C ALA A 72 10.13 9.07 8.38
N VAL A 73 10.75 9.98 9.13
CA VAL A 73 10.94 9.81 10.58
C VAL A 73 9.88 10.62 11.29
N ASP A 74 9.05 9.93 12.07
CA ASP A 74 8.02 10.57 12.86
C ASP A 74 8.46 10.59 14.34
N PRO A 75 8.65 11.77 14.96
CA PRO A 75 9.14 11.88 16.34
C PRO A 75 8.06 11.56 17.39
N ARG A 76 7.01 10.80 17.05
CA ARG A 76 5.89 10.52 17.95
C ARG A 76 6.29 9.64 19.14
N ASP A 77 5.76 10.02 20.31
CA ASP A 77 5.89 9.24 21.55
C ASP A 77 5.18 7.87 21.50
N ASN A 78 4.24 7.66 20.57
CA ASN A 78 3.47 6.42 20.45
C ASN A 78 3.87 5.56 19.24
N LEU A 79 5.11 5.08 19.26
CA LEU A 79 5.71 4.30 18.19
C LEU A 79 4.99 2.97 17.88
N PRO A 80 4.49 2.16 18.84
CA PRO A 80 3.86 0.88 18.54
C PRO A 80 2.60 0.99 17.65
N GLU A 81 1.66 1.87 17.98
CA GLU A 81 0.43 2.09 17.21
C GLU A 81 0.74 2.65 15.82
N TYR A 82 1.77 3.50 15.73
CA TYR A 82 2.26 3.99 14.45
C TYR A 82 2.81 2.86 13.58
N ILE A 83 3.64 1.97 14.15
CA ILE A 83 4.17 0.78 13.47
C ILE A 83 3.05 -0.15 13.00
N GLN A 84 2.00 -0.36 13.81
CA GLN A 84 0.82 -1.13 13.38
C GLN A 84 0.09 -0.48 12.20
N GLY A 85 -0.04 0.85 12.21
CA GLY A 85 -0.60 1.60 11.09
C GLY A 85 0.20 1.43 9.81
N LEU A 86 1.53 1.47 9.90
CA LEU A 86 2.43 1.22 8.78
C LEU A 86 2.30 -0.22 8.27
N HIS A 87 2.21 -1.23 9.14
CA HIS A 87 1.98 -2.61 8.72
C HIS A 87 0.70 -2.76 7.90
N LYS A 88 -0.39 -2.10 8.32
CA LYS A 88 -1.65 -2.09 7.57
C LYS A 88 -1.47 -1.46 6.19
N MET A 89 -0.73 -0.35 6.11
CA MET A 89 -0.43 0.32 4.84
C MET A 89 0.38 -0.59 3.91
N PHE A 90 1.46 -1.21 4.39
CA PHE A 90 2.32 -2.12 3.60
C PHE A 90 1.56 -3.37 3.14
N ARG A 91 0.67 -3.93 3.96
CA ARG A 91 -0.19 -5.06 3.55
C ARG A 91 -1.21 -4.68 2.47
N SER A 92 -1.53 -3.39 2.36
CA SER A 92 -2.48 -2.88 1.37
C SER A 92 -1.79 -2.39 0.09
N ASN A 93 -0.45 -2.27 0.10
CA ASN A 93 0.34 -1.90 -1.07
C ASN A 93 0.83 -3.16 -1.81
N PRO A 94 0.41 -3.36 -3.07
CA PRO A 94 0.83 -4.50 -3.89
C PRO A 94 2.33 -4.61 -4.02
N LYS A 95 3.02 -3.47 -4.19
CA LYS A 95 4.46 -3.49 -4.46
C LYS A 95 5.26 -3.94 -3.25
N THR A 96 4.84 -3.56 -2.04
CA THR A 96 5.46 -4.05 -0.80
C THR A 96 5.03 -5.47 -0.46
N LEU A 97 3.83 -5.90 -0.86
CA LEU A 97 3.40 -7.29 -0.70
C LEU A 97 4.20 -8.22 -1.63
N GLU A 98 4.39 -7.82 -2.88
CA GLU A 98 5.08 -8.62 -3.89
C GLU A 98 6.60 -8.59 -3.72
N GLY A 99 7.14 -7.41 -3.41
CA GLY A 99 8.58 -7.20 -3.30
C GLY A 99 9.15 -7.33 -1.89
N ASP A 100 8.27 -7.47 -0.89
CA ASP A 100 8.56 -7.58 0.54
C ASP A 100 9.60 -6.54 1.02
N ILE A 101 10.44 -6.90 1.99
CA ILE A 101 11.43 -6.02 2.58
C ILE A 101 12.42 -5.41 1.57
N LEU A 102 12.78 -6.14 0.50
CA LEU A 102 13.77 -5.66 -0.47
C LEU A 102 13.21 -4.54 -1.34
N TYR A 103 11.94 -4.61 -1.70
CA TYR A 103 11.27 -3.46 -2.31
C TYR A 103 11.09 -2.34 -1.28
N SER A 104 10.67 -2.70 -0.07
CA SER A 104 10.31 -1.77 1.00
C SER A 104 11.46 -0.89 1.48
N ILE A 105 12.71 -1.36 1.51
CA ILE A 105 13.82 -0.66 2.17
C ILE A 105 14.18 0.71 1.56
N VAL A 106 13.72 1.00 0.34
CA VAL A 106 13.88 2.32 -0.30
C VAL A 106 12.68 3.23 -0.15
N GLU A 107 11.55 2.70 0.33
CA GLU A 107 10.39 3.52 0.61
C GLU A 107 10.63 4.26 1.93
N PRO A 108 10.45 5.59 1.98
CA PRO A 108 10.70 6.37 3.19
C PRO A 108 9.96 5.86 4.42
N GLN A 109 8.79 5.25 4.22
CA GLN A 109 7.92 4.72 5.25
C GLN A 109 8.40 3.37 5.82
N CYS A 110 9.44 2.75 5.25
CA CYS A 110 10.02 1.53 5.81
C CYS A 110 10.98 1.82 6.99
N TRP A 111 11.59 3.02 7.01
CA TRP A 111 12.58 3.40 8.02
C TRP A 111 12.08 3.40 9.47
N PRO A 112 10.83 3.76 9.77
CA PRO A 112 10.29 3.57 11.11
C PRO A 112 10.40 2.13 11.64
N PHE A 113 10.25 1.11 10.78
CA PHE A 113 10.45 -0.28 11.20
C PHE A 113 11.91 -0.56 11.57
N ILE A 114 12.85 -0.01 10.79
CA ILE A 114 14.29 -0.15 11.03
C ILE A 114 14.69 0.53 12.34
N GLU A 115 14.27 1.78 12.54
CA GLU A 115 14.50 2.52 13.79
C GLU A 115 13.89 1.78 14.99
N TYR A 116 12.66 1.27 14.84
CA TYR A 116 11.99 0.52 15.92
C TYR A 116 12.70 -0.78 16.26
N TYR A 117 13.22 -1.50 15.25
CA TYR A 117 14.06 -2.68 15.46
C TYR A 117 15.37 -2.36 16.19
N HIS A 118 15.94 -1.17 15.98
CA HIS A 118 17.14 -0.74 16.71
C HIS A 118 16.89 -0.14 18.08
N SER A 119 15.64 0.24 18.38
CA SER A 119 15.21 0.67 19.71
C SER A 119 15.37 -0.44 20.78
N PRO A 120 15.10 -0.16 22.07
CA PRO A 120 15.04 -1.19 23.11
C PRO A 120 14.02 -2.32 22.83
N ALA A 121 13.01 -2.08 21.98
CA ALA A 121 11.99 -3.08 21.65
C ALA A 121 12.52 -4.25 20.82
N LYS A 122 13.58 -4.04 20.01
CA LYS A 122 14.22 -5.08 19.18
C LYS A 122 13.26 -5.83 18.25
N THR A 123 12.26 -5.12 17.73
CA THR A 123 11.25 -5.69 16.83
C THR A 123 10.84 -4.67 15.76
N THR A 124 10.46 -5.17 14.59
CA THR A 124 9.76 -4.43 13.54
C THR A 124 8.23 -4.52 13.72
N GLY A 125 7.73 -5.30 14.67
CA GLY A 125 6.33 -5.71 14.80
C GLY A 125 5.94 -6.87 13.86
N ARG A 126 6.92 -7.51 13.22
CA ARG A 126 6.76 -8.63 12.28
C ARG A 126 7.80 -9.70 12.57
N ASP A 127 7.35 -10.83 13.10
CA ASP A 127 8.23 -11.93 13.52
C ASP A 127 9.09 -12.49 12.37
N ASP A 128 8.55 -12.49 11.15
CA ASP A 128 9.25 -12.93 9.95
C ASP A 128 10.43 -12.01 9.60
N TRP A 129 10.21 -10.69 9.64
CA TRP A 129 11.27 -9.70 9.44
C TRP A 129 12.29 -9.73 10.58
N ASP A 130 11.85 -9.85 11.83
CA ASP A 130 12.74 -9.87 13.00
C ASP A 130 13.67 -11.09 12.97
N SER A 131 13.15 -12.26 12.63
CA SER A 131 13.92 -13.50 12.48
C SER A 131 14.95 -13.39 11.35
N MET A 132 14.55 -12.80 10.22
CA MET A 132 15.44 -12.55 9.10
C MET A 132 16.51 -11.51 9.46
N PHE A 133 16.17 -10.42 10.15
CA PHE A 133 17.13 -9.39 10.57
C PHE A 133 18.15 -9.94 11.57
N ALA A 134 17.70 -10.75 12.53
CA ALA A 134 18.59 -11.43 13.45
C ALA A 134 19.60 -12.31 12.69
N THR A 135 19.12 -13.08 11.70
CA THR A 135 19.96 -13.95 10.86
C THR A 135 20.94 -13.13 10.01
N LEU A 136 20.48 -12.07 9.36
CA LEU A 136 21.32 -11.20 8.52
C LEU A 136 22.41 -10.48 9.33
N ARG A 137 22.12 -10.14 10.60
CA ARG A 137 23.09 -9.51 11.49
C ARG A 137 24.24 -10.44 11.86
N THR A 138 23.97 -11.74 12.05
CA THR A 138 25.00 -12.73 12.43
C THR A 138 25.65 -13.38 11.21
N THR A 139 24.90 -13.61 10.14
CA THR A 139 25.34 -14.37 8.97
C THR A 139 24.64 -13.82 7.72
N PRO A 140 25.18 -12.74 7.11
CA PRO A 140 24.63 -12.16 5.88
C PRO A 140 24.51 -13.21 4.78
N ARG A 141 23.27 -13.55 4.40
CA ARG A 141 22.95 -14.50 3.32
C ARG A 141 21.76 -14.00 2.52
N ARG A 142 21.86 -14.03 1.20
CA ARG A 142 20.77 -13.63 0.29
C ARG A 142 19.59 -14.60 0.35
N SER A 143 19.88 -15.88 0.58
CA SER A 143 18.88 -16.96 0.58
C SER A 143 17.87 -16.91 1.71
N VAL A 144 18.05 -16.02 2.71
CA VAL A 144 17.04 -15.80 3.77
C VAL A 144 16.16 -14.59 3.50
N VAL A 145 16.44 -13.83 2.43
CA VAL A 145 15.71 -12.63 2.06
C VAL A 145 14.82 -12.93 0.86
N PRO A 146 13.50 -12.67 0.91
CA PRO A 146 12.60 -12.87 -0.21
C PRO A 146 13.04 -12.09 -1.45
N CYS A 147 12.96 -12.71 -2.63
CA CYS A 147 13.22 -12.04 -3.89
C CYS A 147 12.13 -10.99 -4.17
N MET A 148 12.54 -9.74 -4.44
CA MET A 148 11.58 -8.66 -4.69
C MET A 148 10.80 -8.74 -6.01
N PHE A 149 11.15 -9.68 -6.90
CA PHE A 149 10.52 -9.80 -8.22
C PHE A 149 9.65 -11.05 -8.36
N VAL A 150 9.82 -12.05 -7.48
CA VAL A 150 9.21 -13.38 -7.65
C VAL A 150 7.68 -13.33 -7.68
N SER A 151 7.09 -12.42 -6.90
CA SER A 151 5.64 -12.25 -6.81
C SER A 151 5.08 -11.16 -7.74
N THR A 152 5.94 -10.47 -8.49
CA THR A 152 5.50 -9.42 -9.42
C THR A 152 4.86 -10.05 -10.67
N PRO A 153 4.02 -9.30 -11.42
CA PRO A 153 3.43 -9.82 -12.66
C PRO A 153 4.45 -10.28 -13.71
N LEU A 154 5.65 -9.69 -13.72
CA LEU A 154 6.74 -10.10 -14.62
C LEU A 154 7.52 -11.30 -14.07
N GLY A 155 7.52 -11.51 -12.75
CA GLY A 155 8.30 -12.54 -12.10
C GLY A 155 9.81 -12.24 -12.05
N CYS A 156 10.55 -13.20 -11.51
CA CYS A 156 12.00 -13.15 -11.40
C CYS A 156 12.65 -13.76 -12.65
N HIS A 157 13.48 -12.98 -13.34
CA HIS A 157 14.24 -13.37 -14.54
C HIS A 157 15.73 -13.59 -14.26
N ILE A 158 16.14 -13.66 -13.00
CA ILE A 158 17.51 -13.95 -12.60
C ILE A 158 17.72 -15.47 -12.63
N SER A 159 18.56 -15.97 -13.55
CA SER A 159 18.78 -17.42 -13.80
C SER A 159 19.06 -18.21 -12.53
N ASP A 160 20.01 -17.72 -11.71
CA ASP A 160 20.40 -18.30 -10.44
C ASP A 160 20.14 -17.30 -9.31
N CYS A 161 18.88 -16.89 -9.17
CA CYS A 161 18.48 -15.90 -8.18
C CYS A 161 18.97 -16.32 -6.78
N PRO A 162 19.84 -15.54 -6.12
CA PRO A 162 20.40 -15.92 -4.82
C PRO A 162 19.44 -15.66 -3.65
N PHE A 163 18.26 -15.09 -3.94
CA PHE A 163 17.24 -14.71 -2.97
C PHE A 163 16.18 -15.81 -2.79
N TYR A 164 15.48 -15.79 -1.66
CA TYR A 164 14.46 -16.77 -1.36
C TYR A 164 13.24 -16.62 -2.29
N HIS A 165 12.84 -17.71 -2.93
CA HIS A 165 11.60 -17.79 -3.71
C HIS A 165 10.59 -18.62 -2.90
N PRO A 166 9.50 -18.01 -2.38
CA PRO A 166 8.46 -18.77 -1.73
C PRO A 166 7.80 -19.76 -2.70
N PRO A 167 7.18 -20.83 -2.20
CA PRO A 167 6.38 -21.74 -3.01
C PRO A 167 5.35 -21.00 -3.86
N PRO A 168 5.09 -21.42 -5.12
CA PRO A 168 4.08 -20.77 -5.97
C PRO A 168 2.67 -20.69 -5.35
N SER A 169 2.33 -21.65 -4.47
CA SER A 169 1.08 -21.62 -3.70
C SER A 169 0.96 -20.38 -2.81
N ASP A 170 2.06 -19.96 -2.21
CA ASP A 170 2.08 -18.87 -1.24
C ASP A 170 2.00 -17.52 -1.96
N ILE A 171 2.64 -17.41 -3.13
CA ILE A 171 2.52 -16.27 -4.03
C ILE A 171 1.06 -16.12 -4.49
N ALA A 172 0.46 -17.21 -4.97
CA ALA A 172 -0.94 -17.22 -5.43
C ALA A 172 -1.92 -16.88 -4.30
N ALA A 173 -1.70 -17.39 -3.09
CA ALA A 173 -2.51 -17.07 -1.92
C ALA A 173 -2.40 -15.60 -1.51
N SER A 174 -1.18 -15.04 -1.53
CA SER A 174 -0.94 -13.62 -1.23
C SER A 174 -1.62 -12.71 -2.24
N ARG A 175 -1.47 -13.01 -3.54
CA ARG A 175 -2.14 -12.25 -4.62
C ARG A 175 -3.65 -12.34 -4.50
N SER A 176 -4.20 -13.54 -4.25
CA SER A 176 -5.65 -13.73 -4.07
C SER A 176 -6.18 -12.92 -2.89
N SER A 177 -5.44 -12.87 -1.78
CA SER A 177 -5.81 -12.08 -0.60
C SER A 177 -5.83 -10.58 -0.88
N LEU A 178 -4.85 -10.07 -1.66
CA LEU A 178 -4.82 -8.67 -2.11
C LEU A 178 -6.02 -8.34 -2.99
N LEU A 179 -6.31 -9.17 -3.99
CA LEU A 179 -7.43 -8.96 -4.92
C LEU A 179 -8.78 -8.96 -4.18
N GLU A 180 -8.94 -9.84 -3.19
CA GLU A 180 -10.13 -9.85 -2.35
C GLU A 180 -10.23 -8.61 -1.46
N ALA A 181 -9.12 -8.16 -0.86
CA ALA A 181 -9.11 -6.91 -0.08
C ALA A 181 -9.51 -5.71 -0.94
N ARG A 182 -9.05 -5.63 -2.19
CA ARG A 182 -9.46 -4.61 -3.17
C ARG A 182 -10.94 -4.70 -3.53
N ARG A 183 -11.46 -5.92 -3.73
CA ARG A 183 -12.89 -6.14 -3.96
C ARG A 183 -13.72 -5.63 -2.81
N ILE A 184 -13.35 -5.97 -1.58
CA ILE A 184 -14.01 -5.49 -0.36
C ILE A 184 -13.94 -3.96 -0.31
N TYR A 185 -12.78 -3.36 -0.60
CA TYR A 185 -12.61 -1.90 -0.61
C TYR A 185 -13.58 -1.21 -1.57
N LEU A 186 -13.67 -1.66 -2.83
CA LEU A 186 -14.58 -1.08 -3.83
C LEU A 186 -16.05 -1.26 -3.45
N MET A 187 -16.36 -2.34 -2.74
CA MET A 187 -17.71 -2.64 -2.31
C MET A 187 -18.10 -1.91 -1.01
N THR A 188 -17.15 -1.37 -0.26
CA THR A 188 -17.37 -0.65 0.99
C THR A 188 -17.60 0.84 0.74
N PRO A 189 -18.46 1.55 1.50
CA PRO A 189 -18.57 3.00 1.39
C PRO A 189 -17.21 3.68 1.58
N THR A 190 -16.85 4.57 0.65
CA THR A 190 -15.62 5.35 0.74
C THR A 190 -15.67 6.31 1.93
N GLN A 191 -14.51 6.76 2.40
CA GLN A 191 -14.43 7.77 3.47
C GLN A 191 -15.27 9.01 3.15
N ARG A 192 -15.29 9.45 1.88
CA ARG A 192 -16.14 10.53 1.39
C ARG A 192 -17.63 10.22 1.58
N ASN A 193 -18.08 9.03 1.19
CA ASN A 193 -19.48 8.66 1.37
C ASN A 193 -19.87 8.68 2.85
N ARG A 194 -19.00 8.15 3.73
CA ARG A 194 -19.22 8.12 5.18
C ARG A 194 -19.30 9.52 5.77
N TYR A 195 -18.40 10.42 5.36
CA TYR A 195 -18.43 11.81 5.80
C TYR A 195 -19.66 12.56 5.29
N THR A 196 -20.01 12.42 4.01
CA THR A 196 -21.25 13.00 3.46
C THR A 196 -22.47 12.48 4.20
N TYR A 197 -22.50 11.19 4.54
CA TYR A 197 -23.55 10.58 5.34
C TYR A 197 -23.64 11.23 6.72
N ALA A 198 -22.53 11.24 7.48
CA ALA A 198 -22.48 11.83 8.81
C ALA A 198 -22.90 13.30 8.76
N ARG A 199 -22.31 14.11 7.87
CA ARG A 199 -22.63 15.53 7.70
C ARG A 199 -24.11 15.80 7.46
N ASN A 200 -24.75 15.01 6.59
CA ASN A 200 -26.15 15.22 6.25
C ASN A 200 -27.11 14.72 7.35
N HIS A 201 -26.65 13.87 8.27
CA HIS A 201 -27.44 13.38 9.42
C HIS A 201 -27.09 14.09 10.74
N LEU A 202 -26.09 14.97 10.74
CA LEU A 202 -25.72 15.81 11.90
C LEU A 202 -26.79 16.88 12.23
N THR A 203 -27.80 17.11 11.39
CA THR A 203 -28.79 18.18 11.57
C THR A 203 -29.92 17.84 12.56
N GLY A 204 -29.66 17.04 13.59
CA GLY A 204 -30.61 16.70 14.65
C GLY A 204 -29.96 16.68 16.04
N ASP A 205 -30.74 16.96 17.08
CA ASP A 205 -30.33 17.24 18.48
C ASP A 205 -29.51 16.15 19.22
N SER A 206 -29.05 15.07 18.59
CA SER A 206 -28.47 13.92 19.32
C SER A 206 -27.31 13.17 18.67
N GLY A 207 -26.85 13.55 17.47
CA GLY A 207 -25.76 12.83 16.81
C GLY A 207 -24.37 13.42 17.09
N ASN A 208 -23.55 12.77 17.93
CA ASN A 208 -22.10 13.01 17.86
C ASN A 208 -21.58 12.51 16.49
N ARG A 209 -20.80 13.33 15.78
CA ARG A 209 -20.16 13.00 14.49
C ARG A 209 -19.44 11.65 14.51
N GLU A 210 -18.79 11.33 15.62
CA GLU A 210 -18.09 10.06 15.80
C GLU A 210 -19.04 8.86 15.75
N SER A 211 -20.21 8.97 16.40
CA SER A 211 -21.25 7.94 16.36
C SER A 211 -21.80 7.75 14.95
N LEU A 212 -21.97 8.83 14.18
CA LEU A 212 -22.45 8.75 12.79
C LEU A 212 -21.40 8.19 11.83
N MET A 213 -20.12 8.45 12.07
CA MET A 213 -19.02 7.83 11.34
C MET A 213 -18.96 6.33 11.63
N ALA A 214 -19.08 5.94 12.90
CA ALA A 214 -19.16 4.53 13.31
C ALA A 214 -20.39 3.83 12.71
N GLU A 215 -21.55 4.50 12.66
CA GLU A 215 -22.71 3.98 11.94
C GLU A 215 -22.40 3.78 10.46
N ALA A 216 -21.78 4.79 9.81
CA ALA A 216 -21.44 4.74 8.39
C ALA A 216 -20.47 3.59 8.04
N ASP A 217 -19.60 3.21 8.97
CA ASP A 217 -18.69 2.06 8.83
C ASP A 217 -19.44 0.72 8.77
N THR A 218 -20.63 0.64 9.35
CA THR A 218 -21.48 -0.57 9.32
C THR A 218 -22.40 -0.65 8.10
N LEU A 219 -22.48 0.42 7.30
CA LEU A 219 -23.38 0.47 6.15
C LEU A 219 -22.83 -0.36 4.99
N ALA A 220 -23.67 -1.24 4.44
CA ALA A 220 -23.32 -2.04 3.27
C ALA A 220 -23.02 -1.16 2.03
N ALA A 221 -23.74 -0.04 1.87
CA ALA A 221 -23.53 0.89 0.77
C ALA A 221 -24.14 2.28 1.03
N ILE A 222 -23.55 3.30 0.41
CA ILE A 222 -24.02 4.69 0.41
C ILE A 222 -23.99 5.20 -1.04
N CYS A 223 -24.92 6.08 -1.40
CA CYS A 223 -24.94 6.71 -2.72
C CYS A 223 -23.62 7.44 -3.05
N ASP A 224 -23.06 7.19 -4.23
CA ASP A 224 -21.82 7.80 -4.73
C ASP A 224 -21.98 9.24 -5.23
N ASN A 225 -23.21 9.72 -5.33
CA ASN A 225 -23.43 11.15 -5.47
C ASN A 225 -23.07 11.83 -4.14
N GLY A 226 -21.93 12.53 -4.08
CA GLY A 226 -21.43 13.17 -2.85
C GLY A 226 -22.30 14.29 -2.27
N LEU A 227 -23.41 14.65 -2.92
CA LEU A 227 -24.45 15.53 -2.38
C LEU A 227 -25.65 14.75 -1.80
N CYS A 228 -25.72 13.45 -2.07
CA CYS A 228 -26.70 12.53 -1.53
C CYS A 228 -26.11 11.77 -0.33
N ALA A 229 -26.93 11.46 0.66
CA ALA A 229 -26.55 10.66 1.82
C ALA A 229 -27.47 9.44 2.01
N LYS A 230 -28.17 9.01 0.95
CA LYS A 230 -29.04 7.83 1.03
C LYS A 230 -28.16 6.57 1.15
N LYS A 231 -28.41 5.81 2.21
CA LYS A 231 -27.85 4.48 2.44
C LYS A 231 -28.69 3.41 1.74
N ALA A 232 -28.08 2.25 1.47
CA ALA A 232 -28.85 1.04 1.18
C ALA A 232 -29.77 0.74 2.37
N ARG A 233 -30.99 0.28 2.09
CA ARG A 233 -31.92 -0.10 3.15
C ARG A 233 -31.52 -1.48 3.72
N PRO A 234 -31.77 -1.72 5.02
CA PRO A 234 -31.55 -3.04 5.62
C PRO A 234 -32.39 -4.15 4.98
N ASP A 235 -33.54 -3.80 4.39
CA ASP A 235 -34.52 -4.70 3.76
C ASP A 235 -34.15 -5.14 2.33
N GLY A 236 -32.94 -4.81 1.84
CA GLY A 236 -32.51 -5.15 0.49
C GLY A 236 -33.00 -4.19 -0.60
N GLY A 237 -33.48 -2.99 -0.23
CA GLY A 237 -33.66 -1.88 -1.17
C GLY A 237 -32.32 -1.49 -1.81
N ASN A 238 -31.99 -2.13 -2.93
CA ASN A 238 -30.70 -2.01 -3.59
C ASN A 238 -30.51 -0.61 -4.17
N LEU A 239 -29.39 0.02 -3.82
CA LEU A 239 -28.87 1.11 -4.63
C LEU A 239 -28.62 0.57 -6.04
N LEU A 240 -28.94 1.37 -7.06
CA LEU A 240 -28.65 1.07 -8.45
C LEU A 240 -27.14 0.96 -8.62
N ILE A 241 -26.69 -0.20 -9.11
CA ILE A 241 -25.28 -0.43 -9.46
C ILE A 241 -25.04 0.13 -10.86
N CYS A 242 -23.94 0.84 -11.05
CA CYS A 242 -23.53 1.27 -12.37
C CYS A 242 -23.21 0.05 -13.24
N SER A 243 -24.00 -0.19 -14.29
CA SER A 243 -23.80 -1.31 -15.21
C SER A 243 -22.45 -1.29 -15.93
N GLY A 244 -21.79 -0.13 -16.01
CA GLY A 244 -20.50 0.02 -16.68
C GLY A 244 -19.29 -0.36 -15.82
N CYS A 245 -19.38 -0.33 -14.50
CA CYS A 245 -18.25 -0.64 -13.62
C CYS A 245 -18.55 -1.70 -12.55
N GLY A 246 -19.82 -1.93 -12.23
CA GLY A 246 -20.24 -2.95 -11.26
C GLY A 246 -20.06 -2.58 -9.79
N TRP A 247 -19.36 -1.49 -9.46
CA TRP A 247 -19.05 -1.13 -8.07
C TRP A 247 -19.69 0.18 -7.58
N ALA A 248 -19.87 1.18 -8.46
CA ALA A 248 -20.48 2.45 -8.06
C ALA A 248 -21.99 2.29 -7.83
N ARG A 249 -22.51 2.90 -6.76
CA ARG A 249 -23.89 2.73 -6.28
C ARG A 249 -24.63 4.05 -6.17
N TYR A 250 -25.87 4.08 -6.65
CA TYR A 250 -26.69 5.28 -6.70
C TYR A 250 -28.10 5.01 -6.19
N CYS A 251 -28.69 5.92 -5.43
CA CYS A 251 -30.07 5.75 -4.98
C CYS A 251 -31.11 5.99 -6.10
N SER A 252 -30.70 6.54 -7.23
CA SER A 252 -31.55 6.81 -8.40
C SER A 252 -30.72 7.06 -9.65
N VAL A 253 -31.34 6.91 -10.83
CA VAL A 253 -30.74 7.24 -12.13
C VAL A 253 -30.35 8.72 -12.18
N ASP A 254 -31.10 9.61 -11.52
CA ASP A 254 -30.75 11.04 -11.47
C ASP A 254 -29.46 11.29 -10.68
N CYS A 255 -29.25 10.58 -9.57
CA CYS A 255 -27.98 10.66 -8.84
C CYS A 255 -26.81 10.15 -9.69
N GLN A 256 -27.01 9.06 -10.43
CA GLN A 256 -26.02 8.56 -11.37
C GLN A 256 -25.71 9.59 -12.47
N LYS A 257 -26.73 10.19 -13.10
CA LYS A 257 -26.58 11.23 -14.13
C LYS A 257 -25.81 12.45 -13.60
N ARG A 258 -26.14 12.94 -12.40
CA ARG A 258 -25.42 14.06 -11.76
C ARG A 258 -23.95 13.74 -11.48
N CYS A 259 -23.65 12.49 -11.13
CA CYS A 259 -22.27 12.05 -10.87
C CYS A 259 -21.50 11.63 -12.14
N ARG A 260 -22.18 11.49 -13.29
CA ARG A 260 -21.64 10.87 -14.51
C ARG A 260 -20.33 11.48 -14.99
N LYS A 261 -20.22 12.82 -15.01
CA LYS A 261 -19.01 13.51 -15.50
C LYS A 261 -17.77 13.12 -14.70
N ARG A 262 -17.88 13.09 -13.37
CA ARG A 262 -16.79 12.67 -12.46
C ARG A 262 -16.56 11.16 -12.53
N HIS A 263 -17.63 10.37 -12.46
CA HIS A 263 -17.55 8.91 -12.44
C HIS A 263 -16.96 8.33 -13.72
N LYS A 264 -17.24 8.92 -14.89
CA LYS A 264 -16.74 8.43 -16.19
C LYS A 264 -15.22 8.25 -16.22
N MET A 265 -14.46 9.08 -15.51
CA MET A 265 -12.99 9.00 -15.46
C MET A 265 -12.47 7.76 -14.74
N ILE A 266 -13.29 7.15 -13.90
CA ILE A 266 -12.95 5.97 -13.07
C ILE A 266 -13.94 4.82 -13.29
N CYS A 267 -14.77 4.91 -14.34
CA CYS A 267 -15.80 3.91 -14.66
C CYS A 267 -15.16 2.75 -15.43
N ILE A 268 -14.45 1.90 -14.70
CA ILE A 268 -13.78 0.69 -15.21
C ILE A 268 -14.44 -0.52 -14.56
N GLN A 269 -14.58 -1.62 -15.32
CA GLN A 269 -15.11 -2.89 -14.80
C GLN A 269 -14.31 -3.35 -13.58
N VAL A 270 -15.02 -3.81 -12.56
CA VAL A 270 -14.45 -4.14 -11.25
C VAL A 270 -13.27 -5.12 -11.35
N ASP A 271 -13.37 -6.17 -12.15
CA ASP A 271 -12.31 -7.18 -12.26
C ASP A 271 -11.05 -6.62 -12.93
N LEU A 272 -11.21 -5.79 -13.97
CA LEU A 272 -10.08 -5.11 -14.62
C LEU A 272 -9.42 -4.11 -13.66
N LEU A 273 -10.22 -3.41 -12.86
CA LEU A 273 -9.75 -2.41 -11.90
C LEU A 273 -9.01 -3.03 -10.72
N ILE A 274 -9.46 -4.20 -10.26
CA ILE A 274 -8.84 -4.94 -9.15
C ILE A 274 -7.49 -5.51 -9.57
N GLU A 275 -7.33 -5.97 -10.81
CA GLU A 275 -6.08 -6.54 -11.31
C GLU A 275 -5.03 -5.48 -11.65
N ASP A 276 -5.45 -4.27 -12.06
CA ASP A 276 -4.55 -3.18 -12.43
C ASP A 276 -3.89 -2.52 -11.21
N ASP A 277 -2.67 -2.94 -10.89
CA ASP A 277 -1.90 -2.42 -9.76
C ASP A 277 -1.62 -0.92 -9.84
N ASP A 278 -1.56 -0.36 -11.05
CA ASP A 278 -1.30 1.07 -11.24
C ASP A 278 -2.51 1.93 -10.89
N MET A 279 -3.69 1.34 -10.73
CA MET A 279 -4.89 2.06 -10.28
C MET A 279 -4.97 2.22 -8.76
N TRP A 280 -4.02 1.68 -7.98
CA TRP A 280 -4.05 1.71 -6.52
C TRP A 280 -2.90 2.55 -5.94
N THR A 281 -3.19 3.33 -4.90
CA THR A 281 -2.18 4.05 -4.12
C THR A 281 -1.44 3.10 -3.18
N MET A 282 -0.35 3.58 -2.58
CA MET A 282 0.39 2.82 -1.56
C MET A 282 -0.43 2.55 -0.30
N GLU A 283 -1.49 3.31 -0.05
CA GLU A 283 -2.40 3.05 1.07
C GLU A 283 -3.48 2.02 0.71
N GLY A 284 -3.45 1.44 -0.49
CA GLY A 284 -4.46 0.52 -0.99
C GLY A 284 -5.77 1.22 -1.37
N HIS A 285 -5.72 2.51 -1.70
CA HIS A 285 -6.89 3.26 -2.17
C HIS A 285 -6.92 3.35 -3.69
N LEU A 286 -8.11 3.43 -4.29
CA LEU A 286 -8.22 3.63 -5.73
C LEU A 286 -7.80 5.06 -6.12
N LYS A 287 -6.87 5.20 -7.06
CA LYS A 287 -6.45 6.48 -7.64
C LYS A 287 -7.62 7.16 -8.34
N GLY A 288 -7.68 8.48 -8.24
CA GLY A 288 -8.75 9.28 -8.85
C GLY A 288 -10.08 9.26 -8.08
N LEU A 289 -10.21 8.45 -7.02
CA LEU A 289 -11.22 8.72 -6.01
C LEU A 289 -10.74 9.89 -5.14
N PRO A 290 -11.58 10.92 -4.97
CA PRO A 290 -11.23 12.01 -4.08
C PRO A 290 -11.03 11.48 -2.66
N SER A 291 -9.82 11.66 -2.14
CA SER A 291 -9.57 11.50 -0.70
C SER A 291 -10.30 12.61 0.05
N LEU A 292 -10.72 12.33 1.29
CA LEU A 292 -11.34 13.36 2.13
C LEU A 292 -10.46 14.61 2.23
N ARG A 293 -9.15 14.39 2.29
CA ARG A 293 -8.12 15.45 2.37
C ARG A 293 -8.11 16.33 1.13
N SER A 294 -8.09 15.73 -0.08
CA SER A 294 -8.10 16.49 -1.33
C SER A 294 -9.34 17.37 -1.52
N GLU A 295 -10.48 17.01 -0.92
CA GLU A 295 -11.72 17.80 -1.02
C GLU A 295 -11.85 18.87 0.07
N LEU A 296 -11.30 18.60 1.26
CA LEU A 296 -11.14 19.61 2.32
C LEU A 296 -10.20 20.72 1.85
N ASP A 297 -9.08 20.36 1.22
CA ASP A 297 -8.10 21.31 0.69
C ASP A 297 -8.66 22.15 -0.48
N GLN A 298 -9.62 21.61 -1.23
CA GLN A 298 -10.29 22.33 -2.32
C GLN A 298 -11.43 23.25 -1.86
N GLY A 299 -11.69 23.36 -0.56
CA GLY A 299 -12.79 24.18 -0.04
C GLY A 299 -14.18 23.72 -0.51
N LEU A 300 -14.30 22.51 -1.07
CA LEU A 300 -15.56 21.93 -1.54
C LEU A 300 -16.53 21.63 -0.37
N PHE A 301 -16.01 21.64 0.85
CA PHE A 301 -16.77 21.63 2.09
C PHE A 301 -16.80 23.02 2.72
N GLY A 302 -17.29 24.02 1.97
CA GLY A 302 -17.56 25.34 2.52
C GLY A 302 -18.37 25.23 3.82
N THR A 303 -17.94 25.95 4.84
CA THR A 303 -18.77 26.22 6.02
C THR A 303 -20.08 26.80 5.52
N ARG A 304 -21.21 26.14 5.80
CA ARG A 304 -22.52 26.77 5.60
C ARG A 304 -22.51 28.08 6.40
N ALA A 305 -22.59 29.20 5.69
CA ALA A 305 -22.96 30.48 6.27
C ALA A 305 -24.41 30.41 6.78
#